data_AF-A0A0C2E7W8-F1
#
_entry.id   AF-A0A0C2E7W8-F1
#
_cell.length_a   1.000
_cell.length_b   1.000
_cell.length_c   1.000
_cell.angle_alpha   90.00
_cell.angle_beta   90.00
_cell.angle_gamma   90.00
#
_symmetry.space_group_name_H-M   'P 1'
#
loop_
_entity.id
_entity.type
_entity.pdbx_description
1 polymer ?
#
loop_
_entity_poly.entity_id
_entity_poly.type
_entity_poly.pdbx_seq_one_letter_code
_entity_poly.pdbx_strand_id
1 'polypeptide(L)'
;MQNFRQALKIGFAYTGVVVGAGFSTGQEILQFFTNNGAVSIFAILLSGLLILFTGKWTADVGFDIKAESHVDSLLNMFGNIFGRIIDIVLAFFLYGVAVIMFAGAGSTFYESFGVAPWIGSLILIIGVYITLNMGFNRIVLALGAITPYLLALVVIIAVVNFLSPAVSLGEVDQHAQPSETTFGPWWWDAITYSGFTIAVAFSFLTMMGSDSSSRKVAGWGGMIGSIIIILLMFLINNGLLARMDQVNEFELPMLLLANEIHPILGFLLSIAMLLVIYNTAVGMLYPFLVRFSQPKSRRYNILLPSALILGYFLSFVGFADLVGTVYPVMGYVGLLLGLAMFFKWIKLMMAKKAPQ
;
A
#
# COMPACT_ATOMS: atom_id res chain seq x y z
N MET A 1 18.96 22.60 -8.08
CA MET A 1 18.37 22.46 -6.72
C MET A 1 16.84 22.26 -6.74
N GLN A 2 16.08 23.07 -7.49
CA GLN A 2 14.61 22.97 -7.56
C GLN A 2 14.10 21.61 -8.09
N ASN A 3 14.72 21.09 -9.17
CA ASN A 3 14.36 19.81 -9.77
C ASN A 3 14.58 18.61 -8.82
N PHE A 4 15.63 18.63 -8.02
CA PHE A 4 15.89 17.58 -7.02
C PHE A 4 14.90 17.63 -5.86
N ARG A 5 14.56 18.84 -5.39
CA ARG A 5 13.51 19.02 -4.37
C ARG A 5 12.15 18.53 -4.86
N GLN A 6 11.80 18.76 -6.13
CA GLN A 6 10.57 18.21 -6.70
C GLN A 6 10.61 16.69 -6.77
N ALA A 7 11.72 16.09 -7.22
CA ALA A 7 11.88 14.63 -7.23
C ALA A 7 11.73 14.02 -5.83
N LEU A 8 12.33 14.62 -4.80
CA LEU A 8 12.16 14.20 -3.40
C LEU A 8 10.69 14.24 -2.96
N LYS A 9 9.98 15.33 -3.25
CA LYS A 9 8.54 15.45 -2.93
C LYS A 9 7.72 14.34 -3.58
N ILE A 10 7.97 14.04 -4.86
CA ILE A 10 7.32 12.94 -5.57
C ILE A 10 7.66 11.61 -4.89
N GLY A 11 8.93 11.37 -4.54
CA GLY A 11 9.37 10.13 -3.90
C GLY A 11 8.75 9.89 -2.52
N PHE A 12 8.69 10.91 -1.66
CA PHE A 12 8.03 10.81 -0.35
C PHE A 12 6.52 10.59 -0.49
N ALA A 13 5.87 11.29 -1.41
CA ALA A 13 4.45 11.12 -1.64
C ALA A 13 4.13 9.74 -2.23
N TYR A 14 4.95 9.24 -3.17
CA TYR A 14 4.84 7.86 -3.68
C TYR A 14 5.00 6.84 -2.55
N THR A 15 6.01 7.03 -1.70
CA THR A 15 6.21 6.17 -0.51
C THR A 15 4.95 6.17 0.36
N GLY A 16 4.36 7.33 0.64
CA GLY A 16 3.19 7.41 1.49
C GLY A 16 1.91 6.85 0.88
N VAL A 17 1.84 6.72 -0.45
CA VAL A 17 0.73 6.04 -1.14
C VAL A 17 0.85 4.51 -1.01
N VAL A 18 2.07 3.97 -1.07
CA VAL A 18 2.32 2.52 -0.96
C VAL A 18 2.35 2.07 0.49
N VAL A 19 3.04 2.81 1.36
CA VAL A 19 3.22 2.48 2.78
C VAL A 19 1.98 2.90 3.55
N GLY A 20 0.93 2.08 3.41
CA GLY A 20 -0.33 2.21 4.13
C GLY A 20 -0.35 1.41 5.42
N ALA A 21 -1.56 1.14 5.91
CA ALA A 21 -1.74 0.44 7.18
C ALA A 21 -1.18 -0.99 7.17
N GLY A 22 -1.47 -1.80 6.15
CA GLY A 22 -0.98 -3.18 6.09
C GLY A 22 0.54 -3.28 6.13
N PHE A 23 1.23 -2.38 5.43
CA PHE A 23 2.67 -2.24 5.50
C PHE A 23 3.15 -1.91 6.93
N SER A 24 2.53 -0.92 7.57
CA SER A 24 2.96 -0.45 8.90
C SER A 24 2.68 -1.42 10.04
N THR A 25 1.66 -2.28 9.88
CA THR A 25 1.35 -3.36 10.83
C THR A 25 2.36 -4.51 10.74
N GLY A 26 3.14 -4.59 9.66
CA GLY A 26 4.03 -5.70 9.34
C GLY A 26 3.33 -6.88 8.67
N GLN A 27 2.00 -6.90 8.63
CA GLN A 27 1.23 -8.05 8.13
C GLN A 27 1.44 -8.31 6.63
N GLU A 28 1.56 -7.24 5.83
CA GLU A 28 1.92 -7.37 4.42
C GLU A 28 3.29 -8.03 4.23
N ILE A 29 4.27 -7.60 5.02
CA ILE A 29 5.65 -8.09 4.89
C ILE A 29 5.76 -9.52 5.41
N LEU A 30 5.03 -9.84 6.49
CA LEU A 30 4.96 -11.18 7.04
C LEU A 30 4.53 -12.22 6.00
N GLN A 31 3.39 -11.97 5.35
CA GLN A 31 2.76 -12.94 4.44
C GLN A 31 3.47 -13.07 3.09
N PHE A 32 4.01 -11.98 2.54
CA PHE A 32 4.71 -12.03 1.24
C PHE A 32 6.20 -12.37 1.36
N PHE A 33 6.82 -12.13 2.52
CA PHE A 33 8.27 -12.22 2.65
C PHE A 33 8.69 -12.99 3.90
N THR A 34 8.45 -12.46 5.09
CA THR A 34 9.07 -12.95 6.34
C THR A 34 8.80 -14.44 6.59
N ASN A 35 7.59 -14.94 6.28
CA ASN A 35 7.23 -16.36 6.44
C ASN A 35 8.08 -17.32 5.62
N ASN A 36 8.80 -16.84 4.60
CA ASN A 36 9.80 -17.62 3.87
C ASN A 36 11.13 -17.81 4.66
N GLY A 37 11.29 -17.20 5.84
CA GLY A 37 12.51 -17.30 6.64
C GLY A 37 13.67 -16.48 6.05
N ALA A 38 14.89 -16.99 6.12
CA ALA A 38 16.10 -16.26 5.69
C ALA A 38 16.08 -15.90 4.19
N VAL A 39 15.42 -16.71 3.34
CA VAL A 39 15.31 -16.43 1.89
C VAL A 39 14.44 -15.19 1.58
N SER A 40 13.65 -14.71 2.56
CA SER A 40 12.86 -13.47 2.46
C SER A 40 13.70 -12.26 2.04
N ILE A 41 14.98 -12.20 2.42
CA ILE A 41 15.90 -11.13 2.03
C ILE A 41 16.08 -11.11 0.51
N PHE A 42 16.23 -12.27 -0.13
CA PHE A 42 16.34 -12.35 -1.59
C PHE A 42 15.01 -12.04 -2.28
N ALA A 43 13.88 -12.45 -1.69
CA ALA A 43 12.56 -12.09 -2.18
C ALA A 43 12.34 -10.56 -2.18
N ILE A 44 12.75 -9.87 -1.11
CA ILE A 44 12.69 -8.39 -1.03
C ILE A 44 13.63 -7.73 -2.04
N LEU A 45 14.84 -8.26 -2.24
CA LEU A 45 15.74 -7.74 -3.27
C LEU A 45 15.14 -7.88 -4.68
N LEU A 46 14.55 -9.03 -4.99
CA LEU A 46 13.89 -9.26 -6.28
C LEU A 46 12.69 -8.32 -6.46
N SER A 47 11.78 -8.27 -5.48
CA SER A 47 10.63 -7.36 -5.48
C SER A 47 11.08 -5.91 -5.61
N GLY A 48 12.14 -5.53 -4.87
CA GLY A 48 12.68 -4.19 -4.87
C GLY A 48 13.26 -3.77 -6.21
N LEU A 49 13.98 -4.64 -6.91
CA LEU A 49 14.44 -4.35 -8.27
C LEU A 49 13.27 -4.10 -9.22
N LEU A 50 12.20 -4.88 -9.11
CA LEU A 50 10.99 -4.71 -9.92
C LEU A 50 10.25 -3.41 -9.58
N ILE A 51 10.08 -3.09 -8.29
CA ILE A 51 9.45 -1.85 -7.82
C ILE A 51 10.26 -0.62 -8.26
N LEU A 52 11.59 -0.66 -8.13
CA LEU A 52 12.48 0.43 -8.56
C LEU A 52 12.36 0.71 -10.04
N PHE A 53 12.35 -0.36 -10.84
CA PHE A 53 12.23 -0.28 -12.27
C PHE A 53 10.87 0.25 -12.71
N THR A 54 9.80 -0.36 -12.22
CA THR A 54 8.42 -0.02 -12.60
C THR A 54 8.00 1.33 -12.05
N GLY A 55 8.38 1.68 -10.82
CA GLY A 55 8.12 2.99 -10.22
C GLY A 55 8.73 4.13 -11.03
N LYS A 56 10.00 3.98 -11.45
CA LYS A 56 10.67 4.93 -12.36
C LYS A 56 9.89 5.11 -13.66
N TRP A 57 9.55 4.00 -14.32
CA TRP A 57 9.01 4.04 -15.67
C TRP A 57 7.56 4.47 -15.71
N THR A 58 6.77 4.12 -14.71
CA THR A 58 5.39 4.61 -14.55
C THR A 58 5.38 6.14 -14.48
N ALA A 59 6.29 6.74 -13.70
CA ALA A 59 6.42 8.19 -13.62
C ALA A 59 6.89 8.81 -14.95
N ASP A 60 7.89 8.21 -15.60
CA ASP A 60 8.37 8.63 -16.92
C ASP A 60 7.25 8.61 -17.98
N VAL A 61 6.44 7.54 -18.01
CA VAL A 61 5.30 7.40 -18.92
C VAL A 61 4.22 8.43 -18.59
N GLY A 62 3.95 8.68 -17.30
CA GLY A 62 3.05 9.74 -16.86
C GLY A 62 3.40 11.10 -17.47
N PHE A 63 4.68 11.47 -17.47
CA PHE A 63 5.17 12.70 -18.11
C PHE A 63 4.96 12.70 -19.63
N ASP A 64 5.21 11.57 -20.29
CA ASP A 64 5.08 11.46 -21.75
C ASP A 64 3.59 11.49 -22.20
N ILE A 65 2.65 10.96 -21.42
CA ILE A 65 1.22 10.90 -21.79
C ILE A 65 0.41 12.15 -21.41
N LYS A 66 0.94 12.99 -20.50
CA LYS A 66 0.28 14.23 -20.02
C LYS A 66 -1.18 14.03 -19.60
N ALA A 67 -1.47 12.94 -18.90
CA ALA A 67 -2.82 12.64 -18.46
C ALA A 67 -3.30 13.68 -17.44
N GLU A 68 -4.52 14.20 -17.63
CA GLU A 68 -5.17 15.15 -16.73
C GLU A 68 -5.91 14.44 -15.58
N SER A 69 -6.26 13.16 -15.77
CA SER A 69 -6.89 12.34 -14.75
C SER A 69 -6.41 10.88 -14.80
N HIS A 70 -6.71 10.13 -13.73
CA HIS A 70 -6.47 8.69 -13.67
C HIS A 70 -7.13 7.93 -14.82
N VAL A 71 -8.36 8.29 -15.18
CA VAL A 71 -9.10 7.65 -16.27
C VAL A 71 -8.45 7.94 -17.61
N ASP A 72 -8.04 9.19 -17.82
CA ASP A 72 -7.35 9.58 -19.06
C ASP A 72 -6.02 8.85 -19.19
N SER A 73 -5.32 8.62 -18.08
CA SER A 73 -4.11 7.79 -18.05
C SER A 73 -4.42 6.37 -18.55
N LEU A 74 -5.45 5.72 -17.99
CA LEU A 74 -5.84 4.37 -18.40
C LEU A 74 -6.32 4.30 -19.86
N LEU A 75 -7.15 5.24 -20.30
CA LEU A 75 -7.69 5.27 -21.67
C LEU A 75 -6.60 5.55 -22.71
N ASN A 76 -5.66 6.47 -22.42
CA ASN A 76 -4.53 6.74 -23.31
C ASN A 76 -3.52 5.59 -23.39
N MET A 77 -3.42 4.81 -22.31
CA MET A 77 -2.48 3.69 -22.22
C MET A 77 -3.04 2.42 -22.84
N PHE A 78 -4.29 2.09 -22.56
CA PHE A 78 -4.91 0.80 -22.91
C PHE A 78 -6.03 0.91 -23.95
N GLY A 79 -6.37 2.13 -24.38
CA GLY A 79 -7.50 2.38 -25.26
C GLY A 79 -8.84 2.33 -24.53
N ASN A 80 -9.93 2.60 -25.27
CA ASN A 80 -11.23 2.84 -24.65
C ASN A 80 -11.85 1.60 -23.98
N ILE A 81 -11.62 0.40 -24.52
CA ILE A 81 -12.22 -0.84 -23.99
C ILE A 81 -11.43 -1.32 -22.78
N PHE A 82 -10.15 -1.67 -22.96
CA PHE A 82 -9.32 -2.20 -21.88
C PHE A 82 -9.08 -1.17 -20.77
N GLY A 83 -8.96 0.12 -21.11
CA GLY A 83 -8.84 1.18 -20.12
C GLY A 83 -10.04 1.23 -19.18
N ARG A 84 -11.28 1.10 -19.69
CA ARG A 84 -12.49 1.04 -18.86
C ARG A 84 -12.60 -0.23 -18.02
N ILE A 85 -12.16 -1.38 -18.56
CA ILE A 85 -12.14 -2.63 -17.78
C ILE A 85 -11.21 -2.48 -16.58
N ILE A 86 -9.99 -2.02 -16.82
CA ILE A 86 -9.00 -1.78 -15.77
C ILE A 86 -9.52 -0.77 -14.75
N ASP A 87 -10.18 0.29 -15.21
CA ASP A 87 -10.77 1.32 -14.36
C ASP A 87 -11.79 0.76 -13.36
N ILE A 88 -12.68 -0.13 -13.82
CA ILE A 88 -13.67 -0.82 -12.97
C ILE A 88 -12.97 -1.79 -12.01
N VAL A 89 -11.99 -2.54 -12.49
CA VAL A 89 -11.19 -3.46 -11.67
C VAL A 89 -10.49 -2.70 -10.55
N LEU A 90 -9.84 -1.58 -10.85
CA LEU A 90 -9.20 -0.74 -9.84
C LEU A 90 -10.23 -0.15 -8.86
N ALA A 91 -11.41 0.27 -9.34
CA ALA A 91 -12.47 0.72 -8.44
C ALA A 91 -12.92 -0.38 -7.46
N PHE A 92 -13.04 -1.63 -7.91
CA PHE A 92 -13.31 -2.76 -7.04
C PHE A 92 -12.22 -2.93 -5.97
N PHE A 93 -10.94 -2.84 -6.34
CA PHE A 93 -9.84 -2.92 -5.37
C PHE A 93 -9.80 -1.75 -4.40
N LEU A 94 -10.14 -0.52 -4.81
CA LEU A 94 -10.29 0.60 -3.88
C LEU A 94 -11.30 0.29 -2.77
N TYR A 95 -12.43 -0.34 -3.13
CA TYR A 95 -13.39 -0.80 -2.14
C TYR A 95 -12.83 -1.95 -1.28
N GLY A 96 -12.17 -2.94 -1.89
CA GLY A 96 -11.53 -4.05 -1.18
C GLY A 96 -10.50 -3.57 -0.13
N VAL A 97 -9.66 -2.60 -0.47
CA VAL A 97 -8.71 -1.98 0.46
C VAL A 97 -9.45 -1.26 1.59
N ALA A 98 -10.55 -0.56 1.31
CA ALA A 98 -11.35 0.05 2.37
C ALA A 98 -11.92 -1.00 3.35
N VAL A 99 -12.37 -2.16 2.85
CA VAL A 99 -12.82 -3.29 3.69
C VAL A 99 -11.68 -3.86 4.53
N ILE A 100 -10.48 -4.03 3.97
CA ILE A 100 -9.28 -4.42 4.72
C ILE A 100 -9.01 -3.42 5.85
N MET A 101 -9.16 -2.10 5.61
CA MET A 101 -8.99 -1.09 6.65
C MET A 101 -10.05 -1.20 7.75
N PHE A 102 -11.29 -1.57 7.42
CA PHE A 102 -12.32 -1.82 8.43
C PHE A 102 -11.94 -2.99 9.35
N ALA A 103 -11.42 -4.08 8.77
CA ALA A 103 -10.93 -5.22 9.52
C ALA A 103 -9.70 -4.83 10.37
N GLY A 104 -8.73 -4.15 9.76
CA GLY A 104 -7.50 -3.72 10.43
C GLY A 104 -7.73 -2.76 11.60
N ALA A 105 -8.76 -1.91 11.53
CA ALA A 105 -9.16 -1.13 12.71
C ALA A 105 -9.69 -2.02 13.83
N GLY A 106 -10.49 -3.04 13.50
CA GLY A 106 -10.96 -4.04 14.46
C GLY A 106 -9.78 -4.72 15.17
N SER A 107 -8.82 -5.22 14.40
CA SER A 107 -7.58 -5.82 14.89
C SER A 107 -6.77 -4.87 15.77
N THR A 108 -6.61 -3.61 15.33
CA THR A 108 -5.84 -2.60 16.07
C THR A 108 -6.53 -2.27 17.39
N PHE A 109 -7.84 -2.08 17.39
CA PHE A 109 -8.56 -1.83 18.64
C PHE A 109 -8.50 -3.02 19.61
N TYR A 110 -8.50 -4.24 19.09
CA TYR A 110 -8.38 -5.45 19.89
C TYR A 110 -6.98 -5.61 20.49
N GLU A 111 -5.93 -5.61 19.67
CA GLU A 111 -4.57 -5.85 20.15
C GLU A 111 -4.02 -4.68 20.98
N SER A 112 -4.44 -3.43 20.70
CA SER A 112 -3.95 -2.26 21.44
C SER A 112 -4.73 -2.01 22.74
N PHE A 113 -6.04 -2.30 22.77
CA PHE A 113 -6.92 -1.84 23.85
C PHE A 113 -7.88 -2.92 24.38
N GLY A 114 -7.83 -4.15 23.86
CA GLY A 114 -8.73 -5.24 24.24
C GLY A 114 -10.19 -5.04 23.81
N VAL A 115 -10.46 -4.10 22.91
CA VAL A 115 -11.81 -3.81 22.41
C VAL A 115 -12.19 -4.86 21.37
N ALA A 116 -13.39 -5.44 21.47
CA ALA A 116 -13.85 -6.46 20.54
C ALA A 116 -13.74 -5.98 19.07
N PRO A 117 -13.20 -6.79 18.13
CA PRO A 117 -12.90 -6.35 16.76
C PRO A 117 -14.09 -5.70 16.04
N TRP A 118 -15.29 -6.27 16.19
CA TRP A 118 -16.50 -5.74 15.56
C TRP A 118 -16.86 -4.31 16.02
N ILE A 119 -16.51 -3.95 17.26
CA ILE A 119 -16.69 -2.59 17.80
C ILE A 119 -15.65 -1.66 17.18
N GLY A 120 -14.39 -2.10 17.12
CA GLY A 120 -13.30 -1.33 16.52
C GLY A 120 -13.57 -0.98 15.05
N SER A 121 -14.00 -1.96 14.26
CA SER A 121 -14.42 -1.74 12.87
C SER A 121 -15.62 -0.78 12.77
N LEU A 122 -16.60 -0.91 13.67
CA LEU A 122 -17.77 -0.03 13.69
C LEU A 122 -17.41 1.42 14.02
N ILE A 123 -16.53 1.64 15.00
CA ILE A 123 -16.01 2.98 15.35
C ILE A 123 -15.39 3.65 14.12
N LEU A 124 -14.52 2.91 13.42
CA LEU A 124 -13.89 3.41 12.20
C LEU A 124 -14.92 3.78 11.13
N ILE A 125 -15.86 2.88 10.86
CA ILE A 125 -16.91 3.09 9.84
C ILE A 125 -17.79 4.29 10.15
N ILE A 126 -18.15 4.52 11.43
CA ILE A 126 -18.89 5.70 11.84
C ILE A 126 -18.07 6.98 11.54
N GLY A 127 -16.78 6.98 11.86
CA GLY A 127 -15.89 8.08 11.52
C GLY A 127 -15.80 8.34 10.01
N VAL A 128 -15.65 7.27 9.22
CA VAL A 128 -15.60 7.34 7.75
C VAL A 128 -16.91 7.88 7.20
N TYR A 129 -18.06 7.40 7.68
CA TYR A 129 -19.38 7.90 7.29
C TYR A 129 -19.51 9.40 7.53
N ILE A 130 -19.13 9.86 8.72
CA ILE A 130 -19.19 11.28 9.10
C ILE A 130 -18.34 12.10 8.13
N THR A 131 -17.11 11.67 7.87
CA THR A 131 -16.15 12.42 7.03
C THR A 131 -16.54 12.44 5.56
N LEU A 132 -17.04 11.33 5.03
CA LEU A 132 -17.48 11.25 3.62
C LEU A 132 -18.78 12.01 3.36
N ASN A 133 -19.49 12.43 4.40
CA ASN A 133 -20.59 13.40 4.28
C ASN A 133 -20.13 14.86 4.41
N MET A 134 -18.87 15.11 4.75
CA MET A 134 -18.31 16.47 4.77
C MET A 134 -17.95 16.97 3.36
N GLY A 135 -17.70 18.27 3.23
CA GLY A 135 -17.18 18.85 1.99
C GLY A 135 -15.75 18.39 1.68
N PHE A 136 -15.40 18.31 0.39
CA PHE A 136 -14.11 17.81 -0.11
C PHE A 136 -12.89 18.40 0.62
N ASN A 137 -12.88 19.71 0.88
CA ASN A 137 -11.76 20.36 1.58
C ASN A 137 -11.52 19.79 2.99
N ARG A 138 -12.57 19.34 3.69
CA ARG A 138 -12.42 18.68 5.01
C ARG A 138 -11.91 17.25 4.89
N ILE A 139 -12.30 16.55 3.83
CA ILE A 139 -11.75 15.22 3.51
C ILE A 139 -10.23 15.34 3.32
N VAL A 140 -9.79 16.31 2.52
CA VAL A 140 -8.36 16.55 2.28
C VAL A 140 -7.61 16.91 3.57
N LEU A 141 -8.21 17.70 4.47
CA LEU A 141 -7.61 18.04 5.76
C LEU A 141 -7.48 16.83 6.71
N ALA A 142 -8.44 15.91 6.68
CA ALA A 142 -8.38 14.68 7.47
C ALA A 142 -7.18 13.80 7.07
N LEU A 143 -6.81 13.83 5.77
CA LEU A 143 -5.67 13.10 5.20
C LEU A 143 -4.29 13.72 5.53
N GLY A 144 -4.21 14.62 6.50
CA GLY A 144 -2.98 15.32 6.90
C GLY A 144 -1.79 14.41 7.26
N ALA A 145 -0.61 15.01 7.42
CA ALA A 145 0.70 14.34 7.41
C ALA A 145 1.01 13.40 8.61
N ILE A 146 0.29 12.29 8.71
CA ILE A 146 0.53 11.23 9.70
C ILE A 146 1.63 10.27 9.22
N THR A 147 1.77 10.07 7.90
CA THR A 147 2.68 9.09 7.32
C THR A 147 4.15 9.28 7.74
N PRO A 148 4.75 10.49 7.75
CA PRO A 148 6.15 10.64 8.19
C PRO A 148 6.36 10.22 9.64
N TYR A 149 5.39 10.48 10.52
CA TYR A 149 5.42 10.08 11.92
C TYR A 149 5.35 8.55 12.07
N LEU A 150 4.42 7.90 11.35
CA LEU A 150 4.30 6.44 11.34
C LEU A 150 5.58 5.77 10.83
N LEU A 151 6.14 6.28 9.72
CA LEU A 151 7.40 5.76 9.16
C LEU A 151 8.55 5.86 10.15
N ALA A 152 8.65 6.96 10.89
CA ALA A 152 9.69 7.10 11.91
C ALA A 152 9.56 6.04 13.02
N LEU A 153 8.35 5.80 13.51
CA LEU A 153 8.10 4.75 14.52
C LEU A 153 8.47 3.36 14.00
N VAL A 154 7.97 3.01 12.81
CA VAL A 154 8.25 1.71 12.19
C VAL A 154 9.74 1.48 12.00
N VAL A 155 10.48 2.50 11.54
CA VAL A 155 11.95 2.41 11.40
C VAL A 155 12.63 2.21 12.75
N ILE A 156 12.23 2.96 13.79
CA ILE A 156 12.82 2.81 15.14
C ILE A 156 12.59 1.38 15.65
N ILE A 157 11.35 0.89 15.58
CA ILE A 157 10.98 -0.44 16.09
C ILE A 157 11.73 -1.54 15.34
N ALA A 158 11.77 -1.44 14.00
CA ALA A 158 12.46 -2.40 13.16
C ALA A 158 13.97 -2.43 13.42
N VAL A 159 14.61 -1.25 13.52
CA VAL A 159 16.06 -1.15 13.78
C VAL A 159 16.43 -1.67 15.16
N VAL A 160 15.65 -1.35 16.21
CA VAL A 160 15.92 -1.85 17.57
C VAL A 160 15.84 -3.38 17.63
N ASN A 161 14.82 -3.97 17.01
CA ASN A 161 14.68 -5.43 16.97
C ASN A 161 15.76 -6.10 16.11
N PHE A 162 16.15 -5.48 14.99
CA PHE A 162 17.25 -5.96 14.16
C PHE A 162 18.60 -5.96 14.90
N LEU A 163 18.86 -4.95 15.74
CA LEU A 163 20.09 -4.86 16.53
C LEU A 163 20.08 -5.76 17.78
N SER A 164 18.91 -6.18 18.24
CA SER A 164 18.72 -7.05 19.42
C SER A 164 17.81 -8.24 19.10
N PRO A 165 18.26 -9.17 18.24
CA PRO A 165 17.45 -10.31 17.82
C PRO A 165 17.31 -11.35 18.93
N ALA A 166 16.10 -11.88 19.11
CA ALA A 166 15.82 -13.02 19.99
C ALA A 166 16.02 -14.32 19.20
N VAL A 167 15.65 -14.31 17.92
CA VAL A 167 15.95 -15.39 16.96
C VAL A 167 17.10 -14.94 16.07
N SER A 168 18.21 -15.68 16.07
CA SER A 168 19.34 -15.38 15.19
C SER A 168 19.03 -15.77 13.74
N LEU A 169 19.67 -15.12 12.76
CA LEU A 169 19.42 -15.42 11.34
C LEU A 169 19.65 -16.89 10.97
N GLY A 170 20.53 -17.60 11.67
CA GLY A 170 20.78 -19.04 11.47
C GLY A 170 19.68 -19.96 12.01
N GLU A 171 18.81 -19.45 12.88
CA GLU A 171 17.71 -20.18 13.53
C GLU A 171 16.34 -19.79 12.97
N VAL A 172 16.24 -18.69 12.24
CA VAL A 172 14.99 -18.18 11.63
C VAL A 172 14.21 -19.26 10.89
N ASP A 173 14.90 -20.09 10.09
CA ASP A 173 14.24 -21.11 9.26
C ASP A 173 13.59 -22.24 10.08
N GLN A 174 13.96 -22.38 11.36
CA GLN A 174 13.32 -23.33 12.29
C GLN A 174 11.94 -22.84 12.77
N HIS A 175 11.74 -21.52 12.76
CA HIS A 175 10.50 -20.87 13.17
C HIS A 175 9.67 -20.37 11.96
N ALA A 176 10.27 -20.33 10.77
CA ALA A 176 9.60 -19.91 9.56
C ALA A 176 8.46 -20.86 9.17
N GLN A 177 7.39 -20.29 8.60
CA GLN A 177 6.22 -21.04 8.14
C GLN A 177 5.97 -20.76 6.66
N PRO A 178 6.73 -21.36 5.72
CA PRO A 178 6.56 -21.11 4.30
C PRO A 178 5.15 -21.46 3.77
N SER A 179 4.40 -22.32 4.45
CA SER A 179 3.00 -22.64 4.13
C SER A 179 2.04 -21.47 4.37
N GLU A 180 2.39 -20.55 5.26
CA GLU A 180 1.63 -19.32 5.56
C GLU A 180 2.04 -18.14 4.65
N THR A 181 2.85 -18.42 3.62
CA THR A 181 3.15 -17.43 2.58
C THR A 181 2.03 -17.39 1.56
N THR A 182 1.91 -16.27 0.85
CA THR A 182 0.82 -16.04 -0.09
C THR A 182 0.70 -17.11 -1.19
N PHE A 183 1.80 -17.46 -1.86
CA PHE A 183 1.78 -18.43 -2.95
C PHE A 183 2.71 -19.63 -2.76
N GLY A 184 3.61 -19.61 -1.78
CA GLY A 184 4.59 -20.68 -1.50
C GLY A 184 5.98 -20.36 -2.04
N PRO A 185 6.19 -20.25 -3.38
CA PRO A 185 7.51 -19.90 -3.91
C PRO A 185 7.85 -18.43 -3.63
N TRP A 186 8.87 -18.19 -2.80
CA TRP A 186 9.37 -16.86 -2.42
C TRP A 186 9.58 -15.88 -3.59
N TRP A 187 9.99 -16.38 -4.76
CA TRP A 187 10.24 -15.55 -5.94
C TRP A 187 8.93 -15.10 -6.61
N TRP A 188 7.86 -15.87 -6.46
CA TRP A 188 6.55 -15.51 -6.97
C TRP A 188 5.84 -14.53 -6.05
N ASP A 189 5.98 -14.68 -4.73
CA ASP A 189 5.54 -13.68 -3.77
C ASP A 189 6.23 -12.33 -4.04
N ALA A 190 7.55 -12.35 -4.31
CA ALA A 190 8.29 -11.15 -4.69
C ALA A 190 7.76 -10.47 -5.96
N ILE A 191 7.48 -11.25 -7.02
CA ILE A 191 6.94 -10.73 -8.27
C ILE A 191 5.53 -10.17 -8.05
N THR A 192 4.65 -10.93 -7.41
CA THR A 192 3.25 -10.52 -7.20
C THR A 192 3.13 -9.32 -6.26
N TYR A 193 3.95 -9.21 -5.22
CA TYR A 193 4.01 -8.02 -4.36
C TYR A 193 4.48 -6.78 -5.13
N SER A 194 5.45 -6.92 -6.05
CA SER A 194 5.85 -5.82 -6.92
C SER A 194 4.69 -5.36 -7.81
N GLY A 195 3.89 -6.31 -8.32
CA GLY A 195 2.63 -6.04 -9.00
C GLY A 195 1.68 -5.23 -8.12
N PHE A 196 1.44 -5.70 -6.89
CA PHE A 196 0.54 -5.03 -5.94
C PHE A 196 0.96 -3.58 -5.71
N THR A 197 2.26 -3.36 -5.45
CA THR A 197 2.85 -2.04 -5.29
C THR A 197 2.58 -1.14 -6.48
N ILE A 198 2.74 -1.65 -7.71
CA ILE A 198 2.45 -0.91 -8.94
C ILE A 198 0.96 -0.59 -9.06
N ALA A 199 0.08 -1.55 -8.78
CA ALA A 199 -1.37 -1.34 -8.85
C ALA A 199 -1.82 -0.20 -7.93
N VAL A 200 -1.29 -0.17 -6.70
CA VAL A 200 -1.57 0.89 -5.71
C VAL A 200 -1.04 2.24 -6.21
N ALA A 201 0.18 2.24 -6.76
CA ALA A 201 0.88 3.48 -7.08
C ALA A 201 0.61 4.04 -8.48
N PHE A 202 0.06 3.25 -9.39
CA PHE A 202 -0.04 3.56 -10.82
C PHE A 202 -0.68 4.92 -11.08
N SER A 203 -1.84 5.16 -10.48
CA SER A 203 -2.61 6.39 -10.64
C SER A 203 -1.83 7.61 -10.17
N PHE A 204 -1.21 7.49 -8.99
CA PHE A 204 -0.44 8.56 -8.39
C PHE A 204 0.82 8.87 -9.22
N LEU A 205 1.60 7.86 -9.58
CA LEU A 205 2.84 8.02 -10.33
C LEU A 205 2.61 8.58 -11.73
N THR A 206 1.54 8.16 -12.41
CA THR A 206 1.21 8.70 -13.74
C THR A 206 0.78 10.16 -13.67
N MET A 207 -0.06 10.55 -12.69
CA MET A 207 -0.46 11.94 -12.48
C MET A 207 0.70 12.84 -12.05
N MET A 208 1.50 12.42 -11.07
CA MET A 208 2.69 13.18 -10.65
C MET A 208 3.75 13.27 -11.74
N GLY A 209 3.86 12.23 -12.58
CA GLY A 209 4.70 12.25 -13.76
C GLY A 209 4.25 13.35 -14.74
N SER A 210 2.95 13.39 -15.04
CA SER A 210 2.30 14.36 -15.93
C SER A 210 2.56 15.82 -15.50
N ASP A 211 2.45 16.10 -14.20
CA ASP A 211 2.65 17.43 -13.61
C ASP A 211 4.14 17.77 -13.33
N SER A 212 5.07 16.86 -13.62
CA SER A 212 6.49 17.08 -13.32
C SER A 212 7.14 18.10 -14.27
N SER A 213 8.14 18.84 -13.78
CA SER A 213 8.85 19.84 -14.59
C SER A 213 9.68 19.25 -15.73
N SER A 214 10.03 17.97 -15.63
CA SER A 214 10.71 17.24 -16.70
C SER A 214 10.60 15.74 -16.47
N ARG A 215 10.67 14.96 -17.56
CA ARG A 215 10.77 13.50 -17.53
C ARG A 215 11.83 12.99 -16.53
N LYS A 216 12.99 13.65 -16.49
CA LYS A 216 14.07 13.28 -15.55
C LYS A 216 13.63 13.43 -14.09
N VAL A 217 12.92 14.51 -13.75
CA VAL A 217 12.38 14.73 -12.40
C VAL A 217 11.35 13.65 -12.04
N ALA A 218 10.39 13.35 -12.94
CA ALA A 218 9.41 12.27 -12.73
C ALA A 218 10.10 10.94 -12.44
N GLY A 219 11.00 10.50 -13.33
CA GLY A 219 11.70 9.24 -13.17
C GLY A 219 12.54 9.17 -11.90
N TRP A 220 13.25 10.23 -11.52
CA TRP A 220 13.98 10.27 -10.24
C TRP A 220 13.04 10.24 -9.03
N GLY A 221 11.88 10.89 -9.10
CA GLY A 221 10.87 10.80 -8.06
C GLY A 221 10.37 9.37 -7.85
N GLY A 222 10.05 8.66 -8.94
CA GLY A 222 9.69 7.24 -8.90
C GLY A 222 10.80 6.36 -8.32
N MET A 223 12.07 6.60 -8.70
CA MET A 223 13.21 5.85 -8.15
C MET A 223 13.40 6.10 -6.65
N ILE A 224 13.38 7.37 -6.21
CA ILE A 224 13.57 7.74 -4.80
C ILE A 224 12.51 7.07 -3.93
N GLY A 225 11.23 7.17 -4.31
CA GLY A 225 10.17 6.54 -3.53
C GLY A 225 10.30 5.01 -3.50
N SER A 226 10.69 4.39 -4.62
CA SER A 226 10.97 2.95 -4.65
C SER A 226 12.10 2.55 -3.71
N ILE A 227 13.21 3.29 -3.68
CA ILE A 227 14.33 3.02 -2.77
C ILE A 227 13.89 3.12 -1.31
N ILE A 228 13.06 4.11 -0.97
CA ILE A 228 12.53 4.25 0.39
C ILE A 228 11.63 3.06 0.74
N ILE A 229 10.72 2.66 -0.16
CA ILE A 229 9.84 1.50 0.04
C ILE A 229 10.68 0.23 0.28
N ILE A 230 11.69 -0.03 -0.56
CA ILE A 230 12.57 -1.20 -0.44
C ILE A 230 13.32 -1.21 0.89
N LEU A 231 13.85 -0.05 1.29
CA LEU A 231 14.54 0.10 2.57
C LEU A 231 13.59 -0.22 3.74
N LEU A 232 12.36 0.28 3.68
CA LEU A 232 11.35 0.02 4.71
C LEU A 232 10.94 -1.46 4.73
N MET A 233 10.75 -2.09 3.56
CA MET A 233 10.45 -3.52 3.45
C MET A 233 11.56 -4.35 4.10
N PHE A 234 12.82 -4.03 3.77
CA PHE A 234 13.98 -4.71 4.32
C PHE A 234 14.06 -4.56 5.84
N LEU A 235 13.86 -3.33 6.36
CA LEU A 235 13.89 -3.08 7.81
C LEU A 235 12.78 -3.84 8.53
N ILE A 236 11.53 -3.73 8.08
CA ILE A 236 10.40 -4.44 8.70
C ILE A 236 10.65 -5.94 8.67
N ASN A 237 11.01 -6.51 7.51
CA ASN A 237 11.27 -7.94 7.40
C ASN A 237 12.33 -8.42 8.40
N ASN A 238 13.46 -7.72 8.49
CA ASN A 238 14.50 -8.09 9.45
C ASN A 238 14.06 -7.90 10.91
N GLY A 239 13.27 -6.87 11.21
CA GLY A 239 12.65 -6.71 12.52
C GLY A 239 11.71 -7.87 12.87
N LEU A 240 10.93 -8.35 11.91
CA LEU A 240 10.04 -9.50 12.08
C LEU A 240 10.81 -10.82 12.20
N LEU A 241 11.84 -11.03 11.38
CA LEU A 241 12.72 -12.23 11.48
C LEU A 241 13.38 -12.33 12.87
N ALA A 242 13.70 -11.20 13.50
CA ALA A 242 14.29 -11.13 14.83
C ALA A 242 13.39 -11.64 15.97
N ARG A 243 12.09 -11.87 15.68
CA ARG A 243 11.06 -12.45 16.56
C ARG A 243 10.21 -13.49 15.81
N MET A 244 10.83 -14.23 14.90
CA MET A 244 10.12 -15.17 14.03
C MET A 244 9.32 -16.23 14.81
N ASP A 245 9.73 -16.51 16.05
CA ASP A 245 9.09 -17.41 16.99
C ASP A 245 7.67 -16.98 17.42
N GLN A 246 7.32 -15.69 17.31
CA GLN A 246 6.06 -15.14 17.83
C GLN A 246 5.24 -14.33 16.81
N VAL A 247 5.85 -13.80 15.76
CA VAL A 247 5.19 -12.86 14.83
C VAL A 247 3.96 -13.44 14.11
N ASN A 248 3.83 -14.76 14.01
CA ASN A 248 2.65 -15.42 13.43
C ASN A 248 1.48 -15.57 14.41
N GLU A 249 1.68 -15.28 15.71
CA GLU A 249 0.62 -15.37 16.73
C GLU A 249 -0.25 -14.11 16.80
N PHE A 250 0.14 -13.02 16.13
CA PHE A 250 -0.50 -11.71 16.18
C PHE A 250 -0.88 -11.24 14.77
N GLU A 251 -2.02 -10.55 14.64
CA GLU A 251 -2.40 -9.95 13.36
C GLU A 251 -1.60 -8.68 13.05
N LEU A 252 -1.06 -8.00 14.08
CA LEU A 252 -0.26 -6.78 13.94
C LEU A 252 1.15 -6.98 14.51
N PRO A 253 2.02 -7.75 13.83
CA PRO A 253 3.32 -8.14 14.40
C PRO A 253 4.25 -6.94 14.70
N MET A 254 4.15 -5.82 13.99
CA MET A 254 4.91 -4.61 14.36
C MET A 254 4.46 -4.00 15.70
N LEU A 255 3.19 -4.19 16.09
CA LEU A 255 2.67 -3.77 17.39
C LEU A 255 3.22 -4.65 18.51
N LEU A 256 3.33 -5.97 18.29
CA LEU A 256 4.05 -6.87 19.18
C LEU A 256 5.48 -6.36 19.42
N LEU A 257 6.24 -6.16 18.34
CA LEU A 257 7.62 -5.65 18.41
C LEU A 257 7.73 -4.32 19.17
N ALA A 258 6.76 -3.43 19.00
CA ALA A 258 6.75 -2.14 19.68
C ALA A 258 6.50 -2.29 21.18
N ASN A 259 5.56 -3.15 21.57
CA ASN A 259 5.21 -3.41 22.96
C ASN A 259 6.35 -4.08 23.73
N GLU A 260 7.09 -4.99 23.08
CA GLU A 260 8.28 -5.62 23.68
C GLU A 260 9.41 -4.63 23.96
N ILE A 261 9.60 -3.62 23.09
CA ILE A 261 10.60 -2.57 23.35
C ILE A 261 10.13 -1.69 24.51
N HIS A 262 8.93 -1.13 24.41
CA HIS A 262 8.36 -0.29 25.46
C HIS A 262 6.84 -0.08 25.23
N PRO A 263 5.97 -0.22 26.25
CA PRO A 263 4.52 -0.03 26.10
C PRO A 263 4.11 1.32 25.52
N ILE A 264 4.85 2.40 25.82
CA ILE A 264 4.62 3.72 25.21
C ILE A 264 4.83 3.69 23.69
N LEU A 265 5.83 2.96 23.18
CA LEU A 265 6.02 2.84 21.73
C LEU A 265 4.86 2.09 21.08
N GLY A 266 4.40 1.01 21.71
CA GLY A 266 3.20 0.29 21.27
C GLY A 266 1.95 1.17 21.26
N PHE A 267 1.73 1.97 22.32
CA PHE A 267 0.63 2.94 22.36
C PHE A 267 0.73 3.99 21.25
N LEU A 268 1.91 4.59 21.05
CA LEU A 268 2.14 5.58 20.00
C LEU A 268 1.94 4.99 18.59
N LEU A 269 2.43 3.77 18.36
CA LEU A 269 2.22 3.06 17.11
C LEU A 269 0.73 2.76 16.88
N SER A 270 0.01 2.33 17.93
CA SER A 270 -1.43 2.06 17.86
C SER A 270 -2.23 3.27 17.39
N ILE A 271 -1.95 4.45 17.96
CA ILE A 271 -2.58 5.71 17.54
C ILE A 271 -2.21 6.04 16.09
N ALA A 272 -0.92 5.89 15.73
CA ALA A 272 -0.45 6.15 14.37
C ALA A 272 -1.13 5.23 13.33
N MET A 273 -1.25 3.93 13.65
CA MET A 273 -1.91 2.93 12.81
C MET A 273 -3.39 3.24 12.65
N LEU A 274 -4.13 3.50 13.73
CA LEU A 274 -5.56 3.86 13.64
C LEU A 274 -5.79 5.08 12.75
N LEU A 275 -4.94 6.11 12.87
CA LEU A 275 -5.01 7.30 12.03
C LEU A 275 -4.73 7.01 10.55
N VAL A 276 -3.73 6.18 10.24
CA VAL A 276 -3.44 5.79 8.85
C VAL A 276 -4.47 4.83 8.27
N ILE A 277 -4.99 3.89 9.06
CA ILE A 277 -6.11 3.01 8.69
C ILE A 277 -7.32 3.86 8.33
N TYR A 278 -7.66 4.83 9.18
CA TYR A 278 -8.74 5.78 8.94
C TYR A 278 -8.54 6.60 7.66
N ASN A 279 -7.36 7.18 7.49
CA ASN A 279 -7.05 7.97 6.30
C ASN A 279 -7.10 7.14 5.03
N THR A 280 -6.61 5.89 5.09
CA THR A 280 -6.65 4.96 3.95
C THR A 280 -8.10 4.56 3.65
N ALA A 281 -8.92 4.26 4.67
CA ALA A 281 -10.33 3.94 4.47
C ALA A 281 -11.09 5.09 3.79
N VAL A 282 -10.91 6.33 4.27
CA VAL A 282 -11.49 7.54 3.65
C VAL A 282 -10.95 7.73 2.22
N GLY A 283 -9.63 7.64 2.06
CA GLY A 283 -8.91 7.89 0.82
C GLY A 283 -9.20 6.88 -0.30
N MET A 284 -9.55 5.64 0.05
CA MET A 284 -9.90 4.60 -0.92
C MET A 284 -11.42 4.53 -1.18
N LEU A 285 -12.25 4.71 -0.13
CA LEU A 285 -13.70 4.66 -0.28
C LEU A 285 -14.23 5.89 -1.03
N TYR A 286 -13.68 7.08 -0.82
CA TYR A 286 -14.15 8.28 -1.52
C TYR A 286 -14.03 8.18 -3.06
N PRO A 287 -12.86 7.88 -3.65
CA PRO A 287 -12.72 7.68 -5.10
C PRO A 287 -13.62 6.56 -5.64
N PHE A 288 -13.82 5.49 -4.89
CA PHE A 288 -14.79 4.44 -5.25
C PHE A 288 -16.22 4.98 -5.35
N LEU A 289 -16.67 5.76 -4.37
CA LEU A 289 -18.04 6.30 -4.39
C LEU A 289 -18.27 7.29 -5.53
N VAL A 290 -17.32 8.21 -5.75
CA VAL A 290 -17.44 9.22 -6.81
C VAL A 290 -17.24 8.64 -8.22
N ARG A 291 -16.70 7.42 -8.33
CA ARG A 291 -16.68 6.66 -9.59
C ARG A 291 -18.08 6.35 -10.09
N PHE A 292 -18.97 5.98 -9.17
CA PHE A 292 -20.31 5.49 -9.50
C PHE A 292 -21.41 6.49 -9.13
N SER A 293 -21.08 7.64 -8.56
CA SER A 293 -22.05 8.64 -8.13
C SER A 293 -21.43 10.03 -8.06
N GLN A 294 -22.25 11.06 -7.84
CA GLN A 294 -21.77 12.42 -7.59
C GLN A 294 -21.97 12.78 -6.11
N PRO A 295 -21.01 13.44 -5.43
CA PRO A 295 -21.18 13.84 -4.04
C PRO A 295 -22.51 14.56 -3.79
N LYS A 296 -23.21 14.21 -2.70
CA LYS A 296 -24.54 14.74 -2.33
C LYS A 296 -25.71 14.40 -3.27
N SER A 297 -25.49 13.66 -4.36
CA SER A 297 -26.58 13.15 -5.18
C SER A 297 -27.38 12.08 -4.44
N ARG A 298 -28.64 11.85 -4.86
CA ARG A 298 -29.46 10.74 -4.32
C ARG A 298 -28.74 9.39 -4.42
N ARG A 299 -28.00 9.17 -5.50
CA ARG A 299 -27.22 7.94 -5.71
C ARG A 299 -26.08 7.81 -4.69
N TYR A 300 -25.37 8.89 -4.40
CA TYR A 300 -24.30 8.90 -3.40
C TYR A 300 -24.84 8.63 -1.99
N ASN A 301 -25.96 9.26 -1.63
CA ASN A 301 -26.59 9.09 -0.31
C ASN A 301 -27.13 7.66 -0.07
N ILE A 302 -27.33 6.87 -1.13
CA ILE A 302 -27.64 5.43 -1.04
C ILE A 302 -26.35 4.61 -1.06
N LEU A 303 -25.44 4.92 -1.98
CA LEU A 303 -24.23 4.14 -2.21
C LEU A 303 -23.30 4.16 -0.99
N LEU A 304 -23.06 5.32 -0.37
CA LEU A 304 -22.21 5.45 0.80
C LEU A 304 -22.63 4.52 1.97
N PRO A 305 -23.84 4.63 2.53
CA PRO A 305 -24.24 3.75 3.63
C PRO A 305 -24.30 2.28 3.20
N SER A 306 -24.73 1.97 1.97
CA SER A 306 -24.75 0.57 1.49
C SER A 306 -23.35 -0.04 1.40
N ALA A 307 -22.36 0.72 0.92
CA ALA A 307 -20.97 0.29 0.82
C ALA A 307 -20.33 0.12 2.21
N LEU A 308 -20.66 0.98 3.17
CA LEU A 308 -20.19 0.84 4.55
C LEU A 308 -20.79 -0.37 5.25
N ILE A 309 -22.11 -0.59 5.11
CA ILE A 309 -22.78 -1.74 5.72
C ILE A 309 -22.25 -3.05 5.13
N LEU A 310 -22.15 -3.15 3.80
CA LEU A 310 -21.58 -4.34 3.17
C LEU A 310 -20.13 -4.54 3.59
N GLY A 311 -19.34 -3.46 3.63
CA GLY A 311 -17.94 -3.52 4.00
C GLY A 311 -17.73 -3.92 5.46
N TYR A 312 -18.64 -3.54 6.35
CA TYR A 312 -18.65 -3.99 7.74
C TYR A 312 -18.78 -5.50 7.83
N PHE A 313 -19.75 -6.10 7.13
CA PHE A 313 -19.91 -7.56 7.14
C PHE A 313 -18.73 -8.28 6.47
N LEU A 314 -18.19 -7.74 5.38
CA LEU A 314 -17.00 -8.30 4.74
C LEU A 314 -15.75 -8.18 5.63
N SER A 315 -15.67 -7.19 6.52
CA SER A 315 -14.54 -7.02 7.42
C SER A 315 -14.41 -8.15 8.45
N PHE A 316 -15.47 -8.91 8.70
CA PHE A 316 -15.45 -10.06 9.60
C PHE A 316 -14.68 -11.27 9.04
N VAL A 317 -14.23 -11.22 7.78
CA VAL A 317 -13.28 -12.20 7.25
C VAL A 317 -11.97 -12.18 8.02
N GLY A 318 -11.59 -11.04 8.62
CA GLY A 318 -10.33 -10.90 9.35
C GLY A 318 -9.30 -10.11 8.55
N PHE A 319 -8.45 -9.35 9.27
CA PHE A 319 -7.50 -8.45 8.62
C PHE A 319 -6.40 -9.23 7.89
N ALA A 320 -5.81 -10.22 8.56
CA ALA A 320 -4.79 -11.09 7.98
C ALA A 320 -5.28 -11.79 6.71
N ASP A 321 -6.48 -12.37 6.75
CA ASP A 321 -7.07 -13.12 5.64
C ASP A 321 -7.41 -12.22 4.45
N LEU A 322 -7.94 -11.02 4.69
CA LEU A 322 -8.21 -10.07 3.62
C LEU A 322 -6.91 -9.56 2.98
N VAL A 323 -5.85 -9.34 3.76
CA VAL A 323 -4.50 -9.03 3.23
C VAL A 323 -4.01 -10.18 2.35
N GLY A 324 -4.11 -11.42 2.84
CA GLY A 324 -3.64 -12.63 2.16
C GLY A 324 -4.49 -13.09 0.97
N THR A 325 -5.63 -12.45 0.72
CA THR A 325 -6.51 -12.77 -0.42
C THR A 325 -6.67 -11.61 -1.40
N VAL A 326 -6.90 -10.39 -0.92
CA VAL A 326 -7.16 -9.23 -1.80
C VAL A 326 -5.87 -8.70 -2.42
N TYR A 327 -4.79 -8.56 -1.65
CA TYR A 327 -3.53 -8.02 -2.16
C TYR A 327 -2.86 -8.90 -3.22
N PRO A 328 -2.87 -10.23 -3.11
CA PRO A 328 -2.32 -11.10 -4.15
C PRO A 328 -3.09 -11.00 -5.47
N VAL A 329 -4.42 -10.92 -5.42
CA VAL A 329 -5.25 -10.72 -6.63
C VAL A 329 -4.96 -9.35 -7.23
N MET A 330 -4.82 -8.32 -6.39
CA MET A 330 -4.38 -6.99 -6.84
C MET A 330 -2.96 -7.03 -7.43
N GLY A 331 -2.11 -7.92 -6.91
CA GLY A 331 -0.78 -8.24 -7.42
C GLY A 331 -0.81 -8.63 -8.89
N TYR A 332 -1.69 -9.57 -9.27
CA TYR A 332 -1.86 -9.96 -10.67
C TYR A 332 -2.34 -8.83 -11.57
N VAL A 333 -3.28 -8.01 -11.09
CA VAL A 333 -3.74 -6.83 -11.84
C VAL A 333 -2.58 -5.86 -12.06
N GLY A 334 -1.78 -5.63 -11.03
CA GLY A 334 -0.60 -4.79 -11.10
C GLY A 334 0.51 -5.32 -12.01
N LEU A 335 0.70 -6.64 -12.07
CA LEU A 335 1.59 -7.27 -13.04
C LEU A 335 1.12 -7.04 -14.48
N LEU A 336 -0.19 -7.20 -14.74
CA LEU A 336 -0.77 -6.89 -16.05
C LEU A 336 -0.57 -5.42 -16.43
N LEU A 337 -0.80 -4.50 -15.48
CA LEU A 337 -0.51 -3.07 -15.65
C LEU A 337 0.97 -2.84 -15.95
N GLY A 338 1.87 -3.41 -15.15
CA GLY A 338 3.32 -3.31 -15.31
C GLY A 338 3.80 -3.80 -16.67
N LEU A 339 3.33 -4.96 -17.13
CA LEU A 339 3.64 -5.50 -18.45
C LEU A 339 3.14 -4.58 -19.57
N ALA A 340 1.91 -4.11 -19.48
CA ALA A 340 1.33 -3.27 -20.51
C ALA A 340 2.02 -1.88 -20.56
N MET A 341 2.45 -1.35 -19.40
CA MET A 341 3.34 -0.19 -19.32
C MET A 341 4.70 -0.42 -19.96
N PHE A 342 5.31 -1.57 -19.70
CA PHE A 342 6.59 -1.94 -20.27
C PHE A 342 6.56 -1.93 -21.80
N PHE A 343 5.52 -2.52 -22.41
CA PHE A 343 5.33 -2.47 -23.86
C PHE A 343 5.13 -1.04 -24.40
N LYS A 344 4.33 -0.21 -23.70
CA LYS A 344 4.13 1.20 -24.09
C LYS A 344 5.44 1.98 -24.03
N TRP A 345 6.24 1.79 -22.98
CA TRP A 345 7.54 2.43 -22.82
C TRP A 345 8.52 2.06 -23.94
N ILE A 346 8.61 0.77 -24.32
CA ILE A 346 9.43 0.33 -25.46
C ILE A 346 8.97 1.04 -26.75
N LYS A 347 7.66 1.08 -27.02
CA LYS A 347 7.11 1.76 -28.20
C LYS A 347 7.46 3.25 -28.23
N LEU A 348 7.37 3.95 -27.10
CA LEU A 348 7.71 5.37 -27.00
C LEU A 348 9.21 5.63 -27.20
N MET A 349 10.07 4.76 -26.67
CA MET A 349 11.51 4.88 -26.89
C MET A 349 11.92 4.61 -28.34
N MET A 350 11.29 3.64 -29.01
CA MET A 350 11.54 3.37 -30.43
C MET A 350 11.08 4.54 -31.30
N ALA A 351 9.93 5.14 -31.00
CA ALA A 351 9.42 6.32 -31.73
C ALA A 351 10.34 7.54 -31.59
N LYS A 352 10.97 7.74 -30.41
CA LYS A 352 11.97 8.81 -30.20
C LYS A 352 13.30 8.58 -30.94
N LYS A 353 13.59 7.35 -31.38
CA LYS A 353 14.81 6.98 -32.12
C LYS A 353 14.61 6.89 -33.64
N ALA A 354 13.38 7.00 -34.14
CA ALA A 354 13.14 7.06 -35.58
C ALA A 354 13.67 8.41 -36.12
N PRO A 355 14.56 8.41 -37.12
CA PRO A 355 14.93 9.65 -37.79
C PRO A 355 13.67 10.26 -38.42
N GLN A 356 13.47 11.57 -38.22
CA GLN A 356 12.41 12.35 -38.86
C GLN A 356 12.61 12.39 -40.38
#